data_AF-A0A0R3Q7T3-F1
#
_entry.id   AF-A0A0R3Q7T3-F1
#
_cell.length_a   1.000
_cell.length_b   1.000
_cell.length_c   1.000
_cell.angle_alpha   90.00
_cell.angle_beta   90.00
_cell.angle_gamma   90.00
#
_symmetry.space_group_name_H-M   'P 1'
#
loop_
_entity.id
_entity.type
_entity.pdbx_description
1 polymer ?
#
loop_
_entity_poly.entity_id
_entity_poly.type
_entity_poly.pdbx_seq_one_letter_code
_entity_poly.pdbx_strand_id
1 'polypeptide(L)'
;MTSPVGKRTARPTPSFAKAKRNRPTENEPSVFVTQLASLAPSDDGSVRTTVNQFETNHIWARPPIPDELYMRPEIDFQVVDVDYYMNIENNIVIRLFGATANQNSICVQVHGFLPYFYVLLESRFDEEHIEYAKKYLNDIVKAQVPANIGIPKNVENLVVDLDIVHGANVYEYKKDLNQKFLKVYVCSP
;
A
#
# COMPACT_ATOMS: atom_id res chain seq x y z
N MET A 1 -21.22 -89.56 7.45
CA MET A 1 -20.59 -89.85 8.75
C MET A 1 -20.33 -88.52 9.47
N THR A 2 -20.32 -88.58 10.81
CA THR A 2 -19.91 -87.56 11.80
C THR A 2 -20.88 -86.42 12.19
N SER A 3 -21.70 -86.74 13.20
CA SER A 3 -22.00 -86.07 14.49
C SER A 3 -22.06 -84.53 14.65
N PRO A 4 -22.99 -84.02 15.49
CA PRO A 4 -23.19 -82.60 15.75
C PRO A 4 -22.21 -82.05 16.80
N VAL A 5 -21.68 -80.85 16.57
CA VAL A 5 -20.74 -80.14 17.46
C VAL A 5 -21.51 -79.17 18.36
N GLY A 6 -21.12 -79.16 19.64
CA GLY A 6 -21.89 -78.69 20.78
C GLY A 6 -22.16 -77.19 20.90
N LYS A 7 -23.22 -76.90 21.66
CA LYS A 7 -23.60 -75.57 22.15
C LYS A 7 -22.47 -74.96 22.97
N ARG A 8 -21.96 -73.80 22.54
CA ARG A 8 -21.18 -72.89 23.38
C ARG A 8 -22.08 -71.74 23.82
N THR A 9 -22.19 -71.61 25.13
CA THR A 9 -22.90 -70.55 25.86
C THR A 9 -22.22 -69.20 25.64
N ALA A 10 -23.01 -68.18 25.30
CA ALA A 10 -22.55 -66.81 25.18
C ALA A 10 -22.15 -66.26 26.55
N ARG A 11 -20.95 -65.70 26.66
CA ARG A 11 -20.49 -64.96 27.84
C ARG A 11 -21.17 -63.58 27.84
N PRO A 12 -21.64 -63.04 28.98
CA PRO A 12 -22.22 -61.71 29.00
C PRO A 12 -21.15 -60.65 28.72
N THR A 13 -21.44 -59.76 27.78
CA THR A 13 -20.67 -58.54 27.52
C THR A 13 -20.69 -57.63 28.75
N PRO A 14 -19.55 -57.09 29.21
CA PRO A 14 -19.55 -56.06 30.24
C PRO A 14 -20.17 -54.79 29.67
N SER A 15 -21.20 -54.28 30.34
CA SER A 15 -21.80 -52.98 30.06
C SER A 15 -20.80 -51.88 30.42
N PHE A 16 -20.16 -51.27 29.44
CA PHE A 16 -19.53 -49.97 29.66
C PHE A 16 -20.62 -48.90 29.62
N ALA A 17 -20.82 -48.25 30.76
CA ALA A 17 -21.68 -47.08 30.89
C ALA A 17 -21.28 -46.05 29.83
N LYS A 18 -22.25 -45.55 29.07
CA LYS A 18 -22.04 -44.42 28.15
C LYS A 18 -21.53 -43.24 28.98
N ALA A 19 -20.24 -42.92 28.82
CA ALA A 19 -19.69 -41.70 29.38
C ALA A 19 -20.50 -40.53 28.83
N LYS A 20 -21.13 -39.78 29.74
CA LYS A 20 -21.87 -38.57 29.44
C LYS A 20 -20.91 -37.62 28.72
N ARG A 21 -21.15 -37.37 27.43
CA ARG A 21 -20.43 -36.35 26.68
C ARG A 21 -20.78 -35.00 27.34
N ASN A 22 -19.88 -34.50 28.17
CA ASN A 22 -19.98 -33.14 28.68
C ASN A 22 -20.02 -32.20 27.47
N ARG A 23 -21.10 -31.43 27.36
CA ARG A 23 -21.08 -30.24 26.50
C ARG A 23 -20.05 -29.30 27.12
N PRO A 24 -19.06 -28.81 26.35
CA PRO A 24 -18.20 -27.74 26.83
C PRO A 24 -19.09 -26.58 27.24
N THR A 25 -18.95 -26.11 28.48
CA THR A 25 -19.51 -24.83 28.89
C THR A 25 -18.86 -23.73 28.06
N GLU A 26 -19.61 -22.74 27.58
CA GLU A 26 -19.14 -21.66 26.68
C GLU A 26 -17.93 -20.85 27.20
N ASN A 27 -17.52 -21.06 28.45
CA ASN A 27 -16.41 -20.37 29.10
C ASN A 27 -15.09 -21.15 29.17
N GLU A 28 -15.01 -22.39 28.68
CA GLU A 28 -13.74 -23.14 28.70
C GLU A 28 -12.96 -22.92 27.40
N PRO A 29 -11.78 -22.27 27.45
CA PRO A 29 -11.01 -21.96 26.25
C PRO A 29 -10.57 -23.25 25.53
N SER A 30 -10.67 -23.25 24.20
CA SER A 30 -10.20 -24.35 23.36
C SER A 30 -8.73 -24.66 23.63
N VAL A 31 -8.32 -25.92 23.44
CA VAL A 31 -6.92 -26.39 23.55
C VAL A 31 -5.97 -25.47 22.78
N PHE A 32 -6.39 -24.96 21.62
CA PHE A 32 -5.63 -23.99 20.85
C PHE A 32 -5.42 -22.66 21.59
N VAL A 33 -6.48 -22.11 22.20
CA VAL A 33 -6.43 -20.85 22.97
C VAL A 33 -5.54 -21.01 24.19
N THR A 34 -5.63 -22.15 24.87
CA THR A 34 -4.80 -22.46 26.05
C THR A 34 -3.33 -22.59 25.67
N GLN A 35 -3.01 -23.26 24.56
CA GLN A 35 -1.65 -23.39 24.06
C GLN A 35 -1.07 -22.05 23.57
N LEU A 36 -1.91 -21.17 23.02
CA LEU A 36 -1.50 -19.83 22.60
C LEU A 36 -1.24 -18.93 23.82
N ALA A 37 -2.07 -19.02 24.86
CA ALA A 37 -1.88 -18.30 26.12
C ALA A 37 -0.59 -18.73 26.85
N SER A 38 -0.21 -20.02 26.76
CA SER A 38 1.04 -20.51 27.37
C SER A 38 2.30 -20.10 26.60
N LEU A 39 2.18 -19.56 25.38
CA LEU A 39 3.30 -19.03 24.60
C LEU A 39 3.55 -17.54 24.83
N ALA A 40 2.69 -16.86 25.62
CA ALA A 40 2.95 -15.49 26.04
C ALA A 40 4.14 -15.48 27.03
N PRO A 41 5.18 -14.66 26.80
CA PRO A 41 6.34 -14.59 27.68
C PRO A 41 5.91 -14.13 29.08
N SER A 42 6.48 -14.77 30.10
CA SER A 42 6.24 -14.43 31.51
C SER A 42 6.78 -13.02 31.79
N ASP A 43 5.89 -12.11 32.19
CA ASP A 43 6.19 -10.73 32.56
C ASP A 43 7.01 -10.70 33.87
N ASP A 44 8.33 -10.62 33.76
CA ASP A 44 9.23 -10.43 34.90
C ASP A 44 9.47 -8.93 35.12
N GLY A 45 8.55 -8.29 35.86
CA GLY A 45 8.82 -7.26 36.86
C GLY A 45 9.68 -6.03 36.52
N SER A 46 9.95 -5.71 35.26
CA SER A 46 10.79 -4.58 34.87
C SER A 46 9.96 -3.30 34.67
N VAL A 47 10.28 -2.29 35.48
CA VAL A 47 9.69 -0.94 35.56
C VAL A 47 9.26 -0.38 34.18
N ARG A 48 7.95 -0.20 34.00
CA ARG A 48 7.35 0.47 32.84
C ARG A 48 7.69 1.96 32.86
N THR A 49 8.72 2.35 32.13
CA THR A 49 8.94 3.75 31.76
C THR A 49 7.96 4.09 30.64
N THR A 50 7.15 5.12 30.85
CA THR A 50 6.17 5.64 29.89
C THR A 50 6.87 6.22 28.66
N VAL A 51 7.07 5.40 27.64
CA VAL A 51 7.33 5.85 26.28
C VAL A 51 6.52 4.97 25.34
N ASN A 52 5.78 5.61 24.44
CA ASN A 52 4.90 4.99 23.45
C ASN A 52 5.59 3.84 22.73
N GLN A 53 5.36 2.60 23.15
CA GLN A 53 5.82 1.43 22.44
C GLN A 53 4.73 0.39 22.52
N PHE A 54 4.06 0.17 21.39
CA PHE A 54 3.42 -1.11 21.15
C PHE A 54 4.54 -2.15 21.33
N GLU A 55 4.57 -2.84 22.47
CA GLU A 55 5.45 -3.97 22.69
C GLU A 55 5.01 -5.06 21.71
N THR A 56 5.48 -4.96 20.47
CA THR A 56 5.36 -6.02 19.50
C THR A 56 6.18 -7.17 20.06
N ASN A 57 5.53 -8.29 20.34
CA ASN A 57 6.19 -9.56 20.65
C ASN A 57 7.48 -9.67 19.80
N HIS A 58 8.65 -9.74 20.44
CA HIS A 58 9.96 -9.74 19.76
C HIS A 58 10.07 -10.81 18.66
N ILE A 59 9.23 -11.85 18.74
CA ILE A 59 9.09 -12.92 17.76
C ILE A 59 8.69 -12.41 16.36
N TRP A 60 7.95 -11.30 16.27
CA TRP A 60 7.39 -10.79 15.00
C TRP A 60 7.97 -9.43 14.57
N ALA A 61 8.91 -8.88 15.33
CA ALA A 61 9.54 -7.62 15.00
C ALA A 61 10.51 -7.80 13.81
N ARG A 62 10.66 -6.74 13.01
CA ARG A 62 11.70 -6.70 11.98
C ARG A 62 13.09 -6.59 12.62
N PRO A 63 14.16 -6.99 11.91
CA PRO A 63 15.52 -6.74 12.37
C PRO A 63 15.77 -5.25 12.67
N PRO A 64 16.68 -4.94 13.61
CA PRO A 64 17.09 -3.56 13.84
C PRO A 64 17.77 -2.98 12.60
N ILE A 65 17.62 -1.67 12.41
CA ILE A 65 18.23 -0.95 11.30
C ILE A 65 19.76 -0.95 11.49
N PRO A 66 20.55 -1.42 10.51
CA PRO A 66 22.01 -1.37 10.59
C PRO A 66 22.53 0.08 10.57
N ASP A 67 23.55 0.38 11.37
CA ASP A 67 24.16 1.72 11.42
C ASP A 67 24.68 2.20 10.05
N GLU A 68 25.10 1.26 9.21
CA GLU A 68 25.56 1.52 7.85
C GLU A 68 24.51 2.21 6.97
N LEU A 69 23.21 1.98 7.23
CA LEU A 69 22.13 2.58 6.44
C LEU A 69 22.05 4.10 6.64
N TYR A 70 22.48 4.60 7.81
CA TYR A 70 22.53 6.04 8.08
C TYR A 70 23.75 6.73 7.46
N MET A 71 24.79 5.97 7.14
CA MET A 71 26.08 6.48 6.67
C MET A 71 26.26 6.37 5.15
N ARG A 72 25.46 5.52 4.50
CA ARG A 72 25.52 5.32 3.05
C ARG A 72 24.68 6.38 2.31
N PRO A 73 25.18 6.87 1.16
CA PRO A 73 24.41 7.77 0.30
C PRO A 73 23.31 7.05 -0.49
N GLU A 74 23.41 5.72 -0.60
CA GLU A 74 22.57 4.89 -1.46
C GLU A 74 21.80 3.85 -0.64
N ILE A 75 20.56 3.60 -1.03
CA ILE A 75 19.65 2.66 -0.39
C ILE A 75 18.97 1.81 -1.45
N ASP A 76 19.28 0.51 -1.43
CA ASP A 76 18.67 -0.47 -2.32
C ASP A 76 17.51 -1.17 -1.62
N PHE A 77 16.34 -1.17 -2.25
CA PHE A 77 15.15 -1.82 -1.73
C PHE A 77 14.18 -2.20 -2.83
N GLN A 78 13.35 -3.21 -2.58
CA GLN A 78 12.28 -3.61 -3.49
C GLN A 78 11.01 -2.84 -3.13
N VAL A 79 10.47 -2.08 -4.09
CA VAL A 79 9.17 -1.43 -3.98
C VAL A 79 8.07 -2.50 -4.07
N VAL A 80 7.15 -2.48 -3.12
CA VAL A 80 6.01 -3.40 -3.01
C VAL A 80 4.69 -2.66 -3.22
N ASP A 81 4.62 -1.41 -2.80
CA ASP A 81 3.42 -0.59 -2.94
C ASP A 81 3.77 0.88 -3.22
N VAL A 82 2.86 1.58 -3.87
CA VAL A 82 3.01 2.99 -4.26
C VAL A 82 1.71 3.72 -3.98
N ASP A 83 1.83 4.84 -3.30
CA ASP A 83 0.71 5.74 -3.05
C ASP A 83 1.16 7.20 -3.23
N TYR A 84 0.22 8.14 -3.25
CA TYR A 84 0.56 9.57 -3.22
C TYR A 84 -0.35 10.32 -2.25
N TYR A 85 0.12 11.45 -1.77
CA TYR A 85 -0.70 12.38 -1.01
C TYR A 85 -0.33 13.82 -1.36
N MET A 86 -1.25 14.76 -1.11
CA MET A 86 -0.94 16.17 -1.16
C MET A 86 -0.40 16.63 0.20
N ASN A 87 0.78 17.24 0.21
CA ASN A 87 1.36 17.80 1.43
C ASN A 87 0.69 19.14 1.80
N ILE A 88 1.15 19.77 2.89
CA ILE A 88 0.61 21.04 3.40
C ILE A 88 0.78 22.19 2.39
N GLU A 89 1.75 22.07 1.49
CA GLU A 89 2.06 23.04 0.43
C GLU A 89 1.29 22.75 -0.87
N ASN A 90 0.35 21.80 -0.85
CA ASN A 90 -0.39 21.30 -2.02
C ASN A 90 0.51 20.70 -3.11
N ASN A 91 1.71 20.27 -2.75
CA ASN A 91 2.61 19.53 -3.63
C ASN A 91 2.28 18.03 -3.54
N ILE A 92 2.34 17.34 -4.69
CA ILE A 92 2.19 15.89 -4.74
C ILE A 92 3.48 15.24 -4.26
N VAL A 93 3.34 14.35 -3.28
CA VAL A 93 4.43 13.51 -2.78
C VAL A 93 4.08 12.06 -3.06
N ILE A 94 4.91 11.41 -3.87
CA ILE A 94 4.77 9.97 -4.14
C ILE A 94 5.49 9.21 -3.03
N ARG A 95 4.81 8.23 -2.44
CA ARG A 95 5.35 7.34 -1.41
C ARG A 95 5.62 5.98 -2.03
N LEU A 96 6.87 5.55 -1.96
CA LEU A 96 7.29 4.21 -2.34
C LEU A 96 7.49 3.39 -1.07
N PHE A 97 6.70 2.34 -0.89
CA PHE A 97 6.83 1.43 0.23
C PHE A 97 7.54 0.16 -0.20
N GLY A 98 8.44 -0.34 0.64
CA GLY A 98 9.18 -1.53 0.30
C GLY A 98 10.03 -2.08 1.43
N ALA A 99 10.92 -2.99 1.06
CA ALA A 99 11.86 -3.60 2.00
C ALA A 99 13.26 -3.76 1.39
N THR A 100 14.28 -3.58 2.23
CA THR A 100 15.67 -3.88 1.88
C THR A 100 15.91 -5.38 1.86
N ALA A 101 17.04 -5.81 1.28
CA ALA A 101 17.52 -7.19 1.40
C ALA A 101 17.69 -7.64 2.87
N ASN A 102 17.98 -6.69 3.77
CA ASN A 102 18.12 -6.91 5.21
C ASN A 102 16.76 -6.87 5.95
N GLN A 103 15.63 -6.96 5.25
CA GLN A 103 14.27 -7.06 5.79
C GLN A 103 13.78 -5.82 6.57
N ASN A 104 14.48 -4.69 6.46
CA ASN A 104 14.02 -3.40 6.98
C ASN A 104 12.95 -2.82 6.07
N SER A 105 11.84 -2.35 6.65
CA SER A 105 10.80 -1.62 5.93
C SER A 105 11.26 -0.19 5.64
N ILE A 106 10.94 0.27 4.43
CA ILE A 106 11.30 1.61 3.95
C ILE A 106 10.06 2.29 3.37
N CYS A 107 9.97 3.59 3.61
CA CYS A 107 9.07 4.52 2.92
C CYS A 107 9.92 5.65 2.34
N VAL A 108 10.00 5.75 1.01
CA VAL A 108 10.67 6.85 0.32
C VAL A 108 9.62 7.87 -0.11
N GLN A 109 9.85 9.14 0.20
CA GLN A 109 9.05 10.26 -0.28
C GLN A 109 9.74 10.91 -1.46
N VAL A 110 9.10 10.84 -2.63
CA VAL A 110 9.57 11.45 -3.87
C VAL A 110 8.83 12.77 -4.07
N HIS A 111 9.61 13.84 -4.20
CA HIS A 111 9.12 15.21 -4.37
C HIS A 111 9.45 15.74 -5.78
N GLY A 112 8.79 16.84 -6.18
CA GLY A 112 9.08 17.52 -7.45
C GLY A 112 8.44 16.87 -8.68
N PHE A 113 7.50 15.95 -8.49
CA PHE A 113 6.69 15.42 -9.57
C PHE A 113 5.45 16.28 -9.81
N LEU A 114 5.21 16.64 -11.08
CA LEU A 114 4.00 17.32 -11.53
C LEU A 114 3.25 16.41 -12.51
N PRO A 115 1.96 16.13 -12.30
CA PRO A 115 1.15 15.42 -13.26
C PRO A 115 1.08 16.20 -14.57
N TYR A 116 1.06 15.48 -15.68
CA TYR A 116 0.97 16.08 -17.01
C TYR A 116 0.17 15.20 -17.97
N PHE A 117 -0.34 15.85 -19.01
CA PHE A 117 -0.94 15.19 -20.15
C PHE A 117 -0.51 15.86 -21.45
N TYR A 118 -0.79 15.21 -22.57
CA TYR A 118 -0.41 15.70 -23.90
C TYR A 118 -1.65 16.02 -24.74
N VAL A 119 -1.60 17.15 -25.43
CA VAL A 119 -2.61 17.57 -26.41
C VAL A 119 -1.93 17.75 -27.76
N LEU A 120 -2.54 17.22 -28.82
CA LEU A 120 -2.05 17.44 -30.17
C LEU A 120 -2.13 18.94 -30.50
N LEU A 121 -1.03 19.50 -30.97
CA LEU A 121 -0.91 20.93 -31.22
C LEU A 121 -0.94 21.22 -32.71
N GLU A 122 -1.72 22.22 -33.10
CA GLU A 122 -1.73 22.70 -34.48
C GLU A 122 -0.42 23.43 -34.82
N SER A 123 -0.06 23.45 -36.10
CA SER A 123 1.26 23.92 -36.57
C SER A 123 1.58 25.39 -36.27
N ARG A 124 0.57 26.21 -35.94
CA ARG A 124 0.72 27.67 -35.73
C ARG A 124 1.07 28.08 -34.28
N PHE A 125 1.04 27.15 -33.33
CA PHE A 125 1.34 27.47 -31.93
C PHE A 125 2.82 27.28 -31.65
N ASP A 126 3.52 28.35 -31.28
CA ASP A 126 4.96 28.39 -31.00
C ASP A 126 5.28 28.88 -29.57
N GLU A 127 6.55 28.80 -29.18
CA GLU A 127 7.04 29.11 -27.82
C GLU A 127 6.62 30.50 -27.32
N GLU A 128 6.51 31.48 -28.21
CA GLU A 128 6.06 32.85 -27.90
C GLU A 128 4.65 32.89 -27.29
N HIS A 129 3.82 31.88 -27.57
CA HIS A 129 2.44 31.79 -27.09
C HIS A 129 2.33 31.08 -25.73
N ILE A 130 3.39 30.45 -25.22
CA ILE A 130 3.35 29.61 -24.02
C ILE A 130 2.88 30.42 -22.80
N GLU A 131 3.50 31.58 -22.55
CA GLU A 131 3.19 32.37 -21.35
C GLU A 131 1.74 32.87 -21.35
N TYR A 132 1.25 33.32 -22.51
CA TYR A 132 -0.14 33.73 -22.68
C TYR A 132 -1.10 32.54 -22.50
N ALA A 133 -0.80 31.41 -23.15
CA ALA A 133 -1.64 30.21 -23.10
C ALA A 133 -1.72 29.63 -21.68
N LYS A 134 -0.60 29.63 -20.94
CA LYS A 134 -0.52 29.17 -19.55
C LYS A 134 -1.48 29.97 -18.67
N LYS A 135 -1.42 31.30 -18.73
CA LYS A 135 -2.32 32.18 -17.98
C LYS A 135 -3.78 31.98 -18.39
N TYR A 136 -4.05 31.95 -19.69
CA TYR A 136 -5.40 31.79 -20.23
C TYR A 136 -6.04 30.46 -19.81
N LEU A 137 -5.30 29.35 -19.92
CA LEU A 137 -5.77 28.03 -19.50
C LEU A 137 -5.99 27.96 -17.99
N ASN A 138 -5.08 28.53 -17.19
CA ASN A 138 -5.24 28.58 -15.74
C ASN A 138 -6.54 29.29 -15.34
N ASP A 139 -6.85 30.44 -15.95
CA ASP A 139 -8.05 31.22 -15.66
C ASP A 139 -9.34 30.47 -16.08
N ILE A 140 -9.32 29.80 -17.23
CA ILE A 140 -10.45 28.96 -17.68
C ILE A 140 -10.67 27.80 -16.72
N VAL A 141 -9.61 27.06 -16.37
CA VAL A 141 -9.72 25.89 -15.50
C VAL A 141 -10.23 26.31 -14.14
N LYS A 142 -9.71 27.39 -13.55
CA LYS A 142 -10.22 27.95 -12.28
C LYS A 142 -11.70 28.28 -12.33
N ALA A 143 -12.20 28.83 -13.44
CA ALA A 143 -13.60 29.19 -13.58
C ALA A 143 -14.52 27.96 -13.70
N GLN A 144 -14.01 26.84 -14.20
CA GLN A 144 -14.80 25.63 -14.48
C GLN A 144 -14.67 24.55 -13.40
N VAL A 145 -13.65 24.60 -12.53
CA VAL A 145 -13.43 23.57 -11.49
C VAL A 145 -14.56 23.58 -10.46
N PRO A 146 -15.31 22.47 -10.32
CA PRO A 146 -16.29 22.30 -9.25
C PRO A 146 -15.62 22.31 -7.87
N ALA A 147 -16.31 22.87 -6.87
CA ALA A 147 -15.82 22.94 -5.49
C ALA A 147 -15.57 21.56 -4.82
N ASN A 148 -16.05 20.47 -5.43
CA ASN A 148 -16.00 19.12 -4.86
C ASN A 148 -14.79 18.30 -5.30
N ILE A 149 -13.90 18.85 -6.13
CA ILE A 149 -12.72 18.12 -6.67
C ILE A 149 -11.58 17.98 -5.63
N GLY A 150 -11.72 18.57 -4.44
CA GLY A 150 -10.70 18.45 -3.39
C GLY A 150 -9.47 19.35 -3.61
N ILE A 151 -9.53 20.26 -4.58
CA ILE A 151 -8.52 21.31 -4.77
C ILE A 151 -8.88 22.48 -3.85
N PRO A 152 -7.96 22.94 -2.99
CA PRO A 152 -8.25 24.02 -2.07
C PRO A 152 -8.31 25.37 -2.81
N LYS A 153 -9.20 26.27 -2.36
CA LYS A 153 -9.51 27.54 -3.05
C LYS A 153 -8.33 28.52 -3.13
N ASN A 154 -7.28 28.30 -2.34
CA ASN A 154 -6.09 29.14 -2.30
C ASN A 154 -5.05 28.75 -3.37
N VAL A 155 -5.28 27.71 -4.18
CA VAL A 155 -4.35 27.35 -5.26
C VAL A 155 -4.46 28.36 -6.40
N GLU A 156 -3.42 29.17 -6.57
CA GLU A 156 -3.37 30.17 -7.63
C GLU A 156 -3.00 29.59 -9.00
N ASN A 157 -2.30 28.46 -9.08
CA ASN A 157 -1.86 27.91 -10.36
C ASN A 157 -2.29 26.45 -10.47
N LEU A 158 -3.40 26.21 -11.18
CA LEU A 158 -3.87 24.88 -11.52
C LEU A 158 -3.13 24.33 -12.74
N VAL A 159 -2.81 25.20 -13.70
CA VAL A 159 -1.88 24.92 -14.80
C VAL A 159 -0.52 25.46 -14.39
N VAL A 160 0.42 24.55 -14.12
CA VAL A 160 1.73 24.88 -13.55
C VAL A 160 2.72 25.27 -14.63
N ASP A 161 2.70 24.56 -15.76
CA ASP A 161 3.58 24.86 -16.89
C ASP A 161 3.11 24.24 -18.21
N LEU A 162 3.73 24.67 -19.31
CA LEU A 162 3.46 24.16 -20.66
C LEU A 162 4.77 23.97 -21.43
N ASP A 163 4.99 22.79 -22.01
CA ASP A 163 6.11 22.52 -22.91
C ASP A 163 5.63 22.09 -24.29
N ILE A 164 6.29 22.55 -25.34
CA ILE A 164 6.11 22.00 -26.68
C ILE A 164 7.05 20.81 -26.85
N VAL A 165 6.49 19.64 -27.15
CA VAL A 165 7.25 18.40 -27.38
C VAL A 165 6.87 17.79 -28.72
N HIS A 166 7.75 16.94 -29.25
CA HIS A 166 7.52 16.23 -30.50
C HIS A 166 7.39 14.73 -30.24
N GLY A 167 6.48 14.07 -30.95
CA GLY A 167 6.25 12.65 -30.84
C GLY A 167 5.23 12.15 -31.85
N ALA A 168 4.74 10.94 -31.66
CA ALA A 168 3.75 10.33 -32.53
C ALA A 168 2.57 9.79 -31.72
N ASN A 169 1.37 9.83 -32.31
CA ASN A 169 0.27 9.04 -31.79
C ASN A 169 0.58 7.54 -31.99
N VAL A 170 0.33 6.73 -30.96
CA VAL A 170 0.51 5.26 -31.00
C VAL A 170 -0.59 4.58 -31.81
N TYR A 171 -1.76 5.20 -31.91
CA TYR A 171 -2.90 4.68 -32.64
C TYR A 171 -2.77 4.94 -34.14
N GLU A 172 -3.05 3.90 -34.92
CA GLU A 172 -2.93 3.82 -36.38
C GLU A 172 -1.51 3.94 -36.94
N TYR A 173 -1.32 3.38 -38.13
CA TYR A 173 -0.10 3.62 -38.88
C TYR A 173 -0.10 5.04 -39.42
N LYS A 174 0.89 5.83 -39.01
CA LYS A 174 1.16 7.15 -39.58
C LYS A 174 2.53 7.17 -40.21
N LYS A 175 2.60 7.77 -41.40
CA LYS A 175 3.87 8.00 -42.10
C LYS A 175 4.70 9.08 -41.40
N ASP A 176 4.03 10.09 -40.86
CA ASP A 176 4.67 11.16 -40.09
C ASP A 176 4.62 10.83 -38.59
N LEU A 177 5.80 10.70 -38.00
CA LEU A 177 6.01 10.40 -36.58
C LEU A 177 6.49 11.62 -35.79
N ASN A 178 6.62 12.78 -36.44
CA ASN A 178 7.11 14.01 -35.82
C ASN A 178 5.99 15.04 -35.66
N GLN A 179 4.97 14.67 -34.90
CA GLN A 179 3.84 15.55 -34.61
C GLN A 179 4.16 16.43 -33.39
N LYS A 180 3.62 17.66 -33.41
CA LYS A 180 3.77 18.63 -32.32
C LYS A 180 2.71 18.40 -31.25
N PHE A 181 3.11 18.32 -30.00
CA PHE A 181 2.23 18.18 -28.84
C PHE A 181 2.53 19.27 -27.81
N LEU A 182 1.49 19.69 -27.10
CA LEU A 182 1.60 20.50 -25.91
C LEU A 182 1.54 19.57 -24.70
N LYS A 183 2.62 19.54 -23.92
CA LYS A 183 2.68 18.88 -22.61
C LYS A 183 2.19 19.89 -21.57
N VAL A 184 1.08 19.58 -20.92
CA VAL A 184 0.41 20.44 -19.96
C VAL A 184 0.68 19.91 -18.55
N TYR A 185 1.37 20.67 -17.72
CA TYR A 185 1.60 20.31 -16.31
C TYR A 185 0.52 20.93 -15.43
N VAL A 186 -0.02 20.14 -14.51
CA VAL A 186 -1.11 20.53 -13.61
C VAL A 186 -0.71 20.35 -12.15
N CYS A 187 -1.39 21.04 -11.23
CA CYS A 187 -1.05 20.97 -9.80
C CYS A 187 -1.54 19.70 -9.12
N SER A 188 -2.61 19.08 -9.66
CA SER A 188 -3.28 17.90 -9.12
C SER A 188 -3.57 16.91 -10.24
N PRO A 189 -3.53 15.59 -10.00
CA PRO A 189 -3.90 14.57 -10.98
C PRO A 189 -5.37 14.63 -11.36
#